data_AF-A0A7S2PRA6-F1
#
_entry.id   AF-A0A7S2PRA6-F1
#
_cell.length_a   1.000
_cell.length_b   1.000
_cell.length_c   1.000
_cell.angle_alpha   90.00
_cell.angle_beta   90.00
_cell.angle_gamma   90.00
#
_symmetry.space_group_name_H-M   'P 1'
#
loop_
_entity.id
_entity.type
_entity.pdbx_description
1 polymer ?
#
loop_
_entity_poly.entity_id
_entity_poly.type
_entity_poly.pdbx_seq_one_letter_code
_entity_poly.pdbx_strand_id
1 'polypeptide(L)'
;GNWELEAQRVLFLINSFQSLDAGRAVSDCLIHLVGVQLWENMSPRRRELDFALNPSLEKVWNRHRVEQSTSASSDGQPKSKKARLLQKGKQTSTYMADLLNRFLDLVEATEVDDYSPSQLHFLHRTLELLIDLLSCLPTRRWIRGLCLDYSFTVKSRLSPLGKSMR
;
A
#
# COMPACT_ATOMS: atom_id res chain seq x y z
N GLY A 1 -10.88 -5.62 15.91
CA GLY A 1 -10.57 -6.76 14.99
C GLY A 1 -9.55 -7.68 15.65
N ASN A 2 -9.24 -8.83 15.06
CA ASN A 2 -8.16 -9.69 15.56
C ASN A 2 -6.80 -9.09 15.16
N TRP A 3 -6.26 -8.23 16.02
CA TRP A 3 -5.02 -7.49 15.76
C TRP A 3 -3.79 -8.40 15.59
N GLU A 4 -3.76 -9.52 16.29
CA GLU A 4 -2.66 -10.48 16.17
C GLU A 4 -2.63 -11.08 14.76
N LEU A 5 -3.78 -11.51 14.25
CA LEU A 5 -3.87 -12.02 12.88
C LEU A 5 -3.44 -10.97 11.84
N GLU A 6 -3.79 -9.71 12.05
CA GLU A 6 -3.34 -8.62 11.16
C GLU A 6 -1.83 -8.42 11.23
N ALA A 7 -1.22 -8.43 12.43
CA ALA A 7 0.23 -8.35 12.58
C ALA A 7 0.95 -9.52 11.88
N GLN A 8 0.43 -10.75 11.99
CA GLN A 8 0.98 -11.92 11.31
C GLN A 8 0.88 -11.82 9.78
N ARG A 9 -0.21 -11.25 9.25
CA ARG A 9 -0.33 -10.97 7.80
C ARG A 9 0.73 -9.97 7.33
N VAL A 10 0.98 -8.92 8.10
CA VAL A 10 2.02 -7.94 7.76
C VAL A 10 3.41 -8.57 7.84
N LEU A 11 3.70 -9.38 8.87
CA LEU A 11 4.94 -10.13 8.98
C LEU A 11 5.16 -11.08 7.80
N PHE A 12 4.11 -11.78 7.36
CA PHE A 12 4.17 -12.60 6.16
C PHE A 12 4.59 -11.78 4.92
N LEU A 13 4.05 -10.57 4.76
CA LEU A 13 4.43 -9.69 3.65
C LEU A 13 5.88 -9.24 3.75
N ILE A 14 6.35 -8.87 4.95
CA ILE A 14 7.75 -8.50 5.19
C ILE A 14 8.67 -9.65 4.73
N ASN A 15 8.43 -10.86 5.23
CA ASN A 15 9.21 -12.04 4.86
C ASN A 15 9.15 -12.33 3.35
N SER A 16 8.00 -12.07 2.72
CA SER A 16 7.81 -12.24 1.28
C SER A 16 8.63 -11.23 0.47
N PHE A 17 8.64 -9.95 0.85
CA PHE A 17 9.44 -8.92 0.20
C PHE A 17 10.94 -9.11 0.42
N GLN A 18 11.35 -9.67 1.56
CA GLN A 18 12.74 -10.04 1.84
C GLN A 18 13.19 -11.29 1.07
N SER A 19 12.25 -12.09 0.56
CA SER A 19 12.51 -13.34 -0.18
C SER A 19 12.30 -13.19 -1.69
N LEU A 20 12.45 -11.98 -2.25
CA LEU A 20 12.22 -11.75 -3.69
C LEU A 20 13.12 -12.59 -4.61
N ASP A 21 14.32 -12.94 -4.14
CA ASP A 21 15.27 -13.78 -4.87
C ASP A 21 14.94 -15.27 -4.83
N ALA A 22 14.00 -15.70 -3.96
CA ALA A 22 13.63 -17.10 -3.80
C ALA A 22 12.76 -17.65 -4.96
N GLY A 23 12.25 -16.79 -5.86
CA GLY A 23 11.62 -17.25 -7.10
C GLY A 23 10.71 -16.23 -7.78
N ARG A 24 10.61 -16.35 -9.12
CA ARG A 24 9.78 -15.48 -9.99
C ARG A 24 8.32 -15.42 -9.56
N ALA A 25 7.76 -16.51 -9.03
CA ALA A 25 6.36 -16.57 -8.60
C ALA A 25 6.03 -15.61 -7.44
N VAL A 26 6.98 -15.39 -6.51
CA VAL A 26 6.81 -14.47 -5.38
C VAL A 26 6.86 -13.03 -5.88
N SER A 27 7.88 -12.71 -6.69
CA SER A 27 8.02 -11.38 -7.31
C SER A 27 6.80 -10.98 -8.15
N ASP A 28 6.29 -11.91 -8.98
CA ASP A 28 5.09 -11.67 -9.80
C ASP A 28 3.83 -11.39 -8.95
N CYS A 29 3.73 -11.96 -7.75
CA CYS A 29 2.62 -11.68 -6.84
C CYS A 29 2.79 -10.34 -6.12
N LEU A 30 3.99 -10.07 -5.60
CA LEU A 30 4.27 -8.91 -4.75
C LEU A 30 4.31 -7.58 -5.52
N ILE A 31 4.74 -7.59 -6.78
CA ILE A 31 4.81 -6.37 -7.59
C ILE A 31 3.45 -5.68 -7.74
N HIS A 32 2.36 -6.44 -7.63
CA HIS A 32 0.99 -5.93 -7.67
C HIS A 32 0.53 -5.23 -6.39
N LEU A 33 1.17 -5.51 -5.24
CA LEU A 33 0.91 -4.78 -3.99
C LEU A 33 1.52 -3.38 -4.02
N VAL A 34 2.62 -3.20 -4.76
CA VAL A 34 3.43 -1.96 -4.74
C VAL A 34 3.57 -1.31 -6.12
N GLY A 35 2.67 -1.66 -7.04
CA GLY A 35 2.65 -1.19 -8.43
C GLY A 35 1.84 0.09 -8.64
N VAL A 36 1.72 0.49 -9.91
CA VAL A 36 0.93 1.66 -10.36
C VAL A 36 -0.53 1.60 -9.91
N GLN A 37 -1.06 0.40 -9.69
CA GLN A 37 -2.42 0.16 -9.20
C GLN A 37 -2.70 0.86 -7.86
N LEU A 38 -1.68 1.06 -7.01
CA LEU A 38 -1.83 1.77 -5.74
C LEU A 38 -2.42 3.17 -5.90
N TRP A 39 -2.09 3.84 -7.01
CA TRP A 39 -2.55 5.20 -7.28
C TRP A 39 -4.04 5.28 -7.66
N GLU A 40 -4.74 4.15 -7.79
CA GLU A 40 -6.21 4.14 -7.80
C GLU A 40 -6.80 4.63 -6.46
N ASN A 41 -6.08 4.41 -5.35
CA ASN A 41 -6.50 4.83 -4.00
C ASN A 41 -5.98 6.22 -3.61
N MET A 42 -5.38 6.94 -4.55
CA MET A 42 -4.80 8.27 -4.37
C MET A 42 -5.72 9.35 -4.96
N SER A 43 -5.78 10.52 -4.32
CA SER A 43 -6.58 11.64 -4.80
C SER A 43 -6.13 12.11 -6.20
N PRO A 44 -7.06 12.55 -7.08
CA PRO A 44 -6.72 13.08 -8.39
C PRO A 44 -5.72 14.24 -8.34
N ARG A 45 -5.96 15.20 -7.43
CA ARG A 45 -5.09 16.37 -7.23
C ARG A 45 -3.67 15.97 -6.85
N ARG A 46 -3.51 14.96 -6.01
CA ARG A 46 -2.18 14.47 -5.64
C ARG A 46 -1.47 13.84 -6.83
N ARG A 47 -2.16 13.03 -7.63
CA ARG A 47 -1.61 12.45 -8.87
C ARG A 47 -1.09 13.54 -9.80
N GLU A 48 -1.85 14.62 -9.99
CA GLU A 48 -1.45 15.76 -10.82
C GLU A 48 -0.17 16.45 -10.31
N LEU A 49 -0.04 16.64 -8.99
CA LEU A 49 1.19 17.18 -8.40
C LEU A 49 2.40 16.27 -8.66
N ASP A 50 2.22 14.95 -8.49
CA ASP A 50 3.29 13.99 -8.75
C ASP A 50 3.62 13.89 -10.27
N PHE A 51 2.65 14.09 -11.17
CA PHE A 51 2.88 14.19 -12.62
C PHE A 51 3.66 15.45 -13.01
N ALA A 52 3.34 16.60 -12.39
CA ALA A 52 4.08 17.83 -12.63
C ALA A 52 5.56 17.71 -12.24
N LEU A 53 5.84 16.97 -11.15
CA LEU A 53 7.21 16.68 -10.72
C LEU A 53 7.91 15.62 -11.58
N ASN A 54 7.16 14.67 -12.14
CA ASN A 54 7.69 13.63 -13.01
C ASN A 54 6.70 13.22 -14.11
N PRO A 55 6.74 13.88 -15.29
CA PRO A 55 5.80 13.63 -16.39
C PRO A 55 5.83 12.20 -16.95
N SER A 56 6.90 11.44 -16.72
CA SER A 56 6.96 10.03 -17.14
C SER A 56 5.93 9.16 -16.40
N LEU A 57 5.55 9.55 -15.18
CA LEU A 57 4.55 8.83 -14.37
C LEU A 57 3.16 8.93 -14.99
N GLU A 58 2.83 10.07 -15.60
CA GLU A 58 1.54 10.27 -16.27
C GLU A 58 1.36 9.29 -17.43
N LYS A 59 2.40 9.05 -18.22
CA LYS A 59 2.37 8.06 -19.31
C LYS A 59 2.11 6.64 -18.80
N VAL A 60 2.76 6.25 -17.69
CA VAL A 60 2.58 4.94 -17.07
C VAL A 60 1.17 4.79 -16.50
N TRP A 61 0.67 5.84 -15.84
CA TRP A 61 -0.68 5.90 -15.30
C TRP A 61 -1.76 5.82 -16.38
N ASN A 62 -1.64 6.60 -17.45
CA ASN A 62 -2.59 6.60 -18.55
C ASN A 62 -2.63 5.24 -19.26
N ARG A 63 -1.47 4.60 -19.47
CA ARG A 63 -1.42 3.23 -19.99
C ARG A 63 -2.17 2.26 -19.07
N HIS A 64 -1.92 2.32 -17.77
CA HIS A 64 -2.62 1.49 -16.79
C HIS A 64 -4.15 1.68 -16.84
N ARG A 65 -4.63 2.92 -16.94
CA ARG A 65 -6.07 3.22 -17.07
C ARG A 65 -6.70 2.64 -18.32
N VAL A 66 -6.03 2.78 -19.47
CA VAL A 66 -6.48 2.19 -20.75
C VAL A 66 -6.53 0.66 -20.65
N GLU A 67 -5.54 0.05 -20.00
CA GLU A 67 -5.54 -1.40 -19.79
C GLU A 67 -6.68 -1.88 -18.89
N GLN A 68 -7.01 -1.12 -17.84
CA GLN A 68 -8.18 -1.43 -17.01
C GLN A 68 -9.50 -1.28 -17.77
N SER A 69 -9.68 -0.20 -18.54
CA SER A 69 -10.94 0.04 -19.25
C SER A 69 -11.18 -1.00 -20.36
N THR A 70 -10.12 -1.45 -21.04
CA THR A 70 -10.22 -2.44 -22.12
C THR A 70 -10.35 -3.88 -21.63
N SER A 71 -10.03 -4.16 -20.37
CA SER A 71 -10.11 -5.50 -19.78
C SER A 71 -11.36 -5.75 -18.94
N ALA A 72 -12.14 -4.71 -18.65
CA ALA A 72 -13.44 -4.81 -18.01
C ALA A 72 -14.45 -5.48 -18.95
N SER A 73 -14.73 -6.76 -18.72
CA SER A 73 -15.77 -7.51 -19.45
C SER A 73 -17.13 -7.21 -18.84
N SER A 74 -18.19 -7.11 -19.67
CA SER A 74 -19.57 -6.88 -19.25
C SER A 74 -20.13 -7.95 -18.30
N ASP A 75 -19.52 -9.13 -18.26
CA ASP A 75 -19.92 -10.30 -17.46
C ASP A 75 -19.23 -10.41 -16.08
N GLY A 76 -18.39 -9.44 -15.71
CA GLY A 76 -17.66 -9.45 -14.42
C GLY A 76 -16.55 -10.50 -14.28
N GLN A 77 -16.46 -11.47 -15.20
CA GLN A 77 -15.40 -12.49 -15.23
C GLN A 77 -14.25 -12.10 -16.19
N PRO A 78 -12.98 -12.13 -15.73
CA PRO A 78 -11.84 -11.81 -16.59
C PRO A 78 -11.63 -12.89 -17.66
N LYS A 79 -11.91 -12.56 -18.93
CA LYS A 79 -11.79 -13.48 -20.08
C LYS A 79 -10.35 -13.71 -20.56
N SER A 80 -9.36 -13.01 -20.00
CA SER A 80 -7.95 -13.14 -20.40
C SER A 80 -7.00 -13.18 -19.20
N LYS A 81 -5.81 -13.77 -19.39
CA LYS A 81 -4.73 -13.78 -18.37
C LYS A 81 -4.39 -12.35 -17.91
N LYS A 82 -4.38 -11.39 -18.85
CA LYS A 82 -4.13 -9.97 -18.57
C LYS A 82 -5.24 -9.35 -17.71
N ALA A 83 -6.50 -9.61 -18.03
CA ALA A 83 -7.63 -9.13 -17.23
C ALA A 83 -7.59 -9.68 -15.78
N ARG A 84 -7.22 -10.96 -15.62
CA ARG A 84 -7.08 -11.57 -14.28
C ARG A 84 -5.95 -10.94 -13.46
N LEU A 85 -4.83 -10.60 -14.10
CA LEU A 85 -3.71 -9.90 -13.45
C LEU A 85 -4.11 -8.48 -13.00
N LEU A 86 -4.85 -7.75 -13.84
CA LEU A 86 -5.34 -6.40 -13.50
C LEU A 86 -6.35 -6.43 -12.35
N GLN A 87 -7.28 -7.40 -12.36
CA GLN A 87 -8.22 -7.59 -11.26
C GLN A 87 -7.50 -7.90 -9.93
N LYS A 88 -6.53 -8.82 -9.96
CA LYS A 88 -5.67 -9.10 -8.79
C LYS A 88 -4.95 -7.85 -8.33
N GLY A 89 -4.36 -7.09 -9.26
CA GLY A 89 -3.70 -5.82 -8.98
C GLY A 89 -4.60 -4.80 -8.29
N LYS A 90 -5.87 -4.71 -8.70
CA LYS A 90 -6.87 -3.86 -8.04
C LYS A 90 -7.11 -4.32 -6.60
N GLN A 91 -7.38 -5.60 -6.39
CA GLN A 91 -7.62 -6.17 -5.04
C GLN A 91 -6.41 -5.95 -4.11
N THR A 92 -5.19 -6.21 -4.60
CA THR A 92 -3.96 -6.01 -3.82
C THR A 92 -3.69 -4.55 -3.53
N SER A 93 -4.01 -3.64 -4.46
CA SER A 93 -3.85 -2.20 -4.22
C SER A 93 -4.76 -1.69 -3.11
N THR A 94 -6.01 -2.17 -3.06
CA THR A 94 -6.95 -1.84 -1.99
C THR A 94 -6.48 -2.37 -0.65
N TYR A 95 -5.93 -3.59 -0.59
CA TYR A 95 -5.36 -4.13 0.65
C TYR A 95 -4.30 -3.21 1.26
N MET A 96 -3.36 -2.71 0.45
CA MET A 96 -2.31 -1.81 0.94
C MET A 96 -2.88 -0.47 1.41
N ALA A 97 -3.83 0.10 0.67
CA ALA A 97 -4.51 1.33 1.08
C ALA A 97 -5.26 1.14 2.41
N ASP A 98 -5.99 0.04 2.55
CA ASP A 98 -6.71 -0.33 3.77
C ASP A 98 -5.75 -0.56 4.94
N LEU A 99 -4.59 -1.18 4.71
CA LEU A 99 -3.56 -1.38 5.73
C LEU A 99 -3.07 -0.02 6.28
N LEU A 100 -2.81 0.95 5.41
CA LEU A 100 -2.39 2.29 5.82
C LEU A 100 -3.50 3.05 6.55
N ASN A 101 -4.74 2.97 6.07
CA ASN A 101 -5.87 3.60 6.74
C ASN A 101 -6.10 3.00 8.12
N ARG A 102 -6.09 1.67 8.26
CA ARG A 102 -6.21 1.02 9.58
C ARG A 102 -5.10 1.41 10.55
N PHE A 103 -3.87 1.56 10.05
CA PHE A 103 -2.77 2.08 10.86
C PHE A 103 -3.11 3.49 11.36
N LEU A 104 -3.52 4.38 10.46
CA LEU A 104 -3.83 5.78 10.78
C LEU A 104 -5.02 5.89 11.73
N ASP A 105 -6.09 5.16 11.49
CA ASP A 105 -7.28 5.11 12.35
C ASP A 105 -6.90 4.66 13.76
N LEU A 106 -6.05 3.64 13.88
CA LEU A 106 -5.61 3.12 15.17
C LEU A 106 -4.72 4.11 15.93
N VAL A 107 -3.79 4.80 15.25
CA VAL A 107 -2.96 5.80 15.93
C VAL A 107 -3.73 7.07 16.27
N GLU A 108 -4.73 7.45 15.49
CA GLU A 108 -5.52 8.66 15.75
C GLU A 108 -6.56 8.46 16.87
N ALA A 109 -7.11 7.25 17.02
CA ALA A 109 -8.22 6.98 17.92
C ALA A 109 -7.84 6.41 19.30
N THR A 110 -6.56 6.07 19.55
CA THR A 110 -6.13 5.37 20.76
C THR A 110 -5.15 6.22 21.56
N GLU A 111 -5.42 6.39 22.86
CA GLU A 111 -4.52 7.05 23.79
C GLU A 111 -3.34 6.13 24.16
N VAL A 112 -2.24 6.73 24.66
CA VAL A 112 -0.96 6.04 24.84
C VAL A 112 -1.05 4.81 25.74
N ASP A 113 -1.84 4.88 26.81
CA ASP A 113 -1.96 3.82 27.81
C ASP A 113 -3.01 2.74 27.44
N ASP A 114 -3.78 2.98 26.37
CA ASP A 114 -4.93 2.13 25.99
C ASP A 114 -4.58 1.08 24.93
N TYR A 115 -3.34 1.06 24.44
CA TYR A 115 -2.92 0.09 23.44
C TYR A 115 -2.77 -1.32 24.03
N SER A 116 -3.45 -2.28 23.44
CA SER A 116 -3.15 -3.70 23.66
C SER A 116 -1.80 -4.10 23.03
N PRO A 117 -1.11 -5.13 23.55
CA PRO A 117 0.14 -5.63 22.96
C PRO A 117 0.02 -5.98 21.48
N SER A 118 -1.07 -6.61 21.05
CA SER A 118 -1.29 -6.97 19.64
C SER A 118 -1.53 -5.76 18.74
N GLN A 119 -2.11 -4.66 19.25
CA GLN A 119 -2.21 -3.40 18.49
C GLN A 119 -0.83 -2.78 18.28
N LEU A 120 0.00 -2.72 19.31
CA LEU A 120 1.39 -2.24 19.18
C LEU A 120 2.19 -3.10 18.21
N HIS A 121 2.05 -4.44 18.28
CA HIS A 121 2.68 -5.34 17.34
C HIS A 121 2.26 -5.06 15.89
N PHE A 122 0.96 -4.85 15.64
CA PHE A 122 0.47 -4.48 14.32
C PHE A 122 1.07 -3.15 13.83
N LEU A 123 1.13 -2.13 14.68
CA LEU A 123 1.75 -0.84 14.34
C LEU A 123 3.24 -0.99 14.00
N HIS A 124 4.00 -1.73 14.84
CA HIS A 124 5.42 -1.98 14.61
C HIS A 124 5.66 -2.70 13.29
N ARG A 125 4.93 -3.79 13.01
CA ARG A 125 5.08 -4.53 11.75
C ARG A 125 4.68 -3.69 10.54
N THR A 126 3.65 -2.85 10.66
CA THR A 126 3.25 -1.98 9.54
C THR A 126 4.30 -0.92 9.25
N LEU A 127 4.93 -0.33 10.28
CA LEU A 127 6.04 0.59 10.09
C LEU A 127 7.29 -0.10 9.52
N GLU A 128 7.62 -1.30 10.00
CA GLU A 128 8.71 -2.12 9.45
C GLU A 128 8.51 -2.38 7.96
N LEU A 129 7.32 -2.85 7.56
CA LEU A 129 6.98 -3.04 6.15
C LEU A 129 7.12 -1.74 5.35
N LEU A 130 6.61 -0.61 5.86
CA LEU A 130 6.73 0.67 5.18
C LEU A 130 8.18 1.12 5.02
N ILE A 131 9.02 0.93 6.03
CA ILE A 131 10.45 1.26 5.98
C ILE A 131 11.13 0.42 4.89
N ASP A 132 10.90 -0.89 4.87
CA ASP A 132 11.46 -1.80 3.86
C ASP A 132 11.04 -1.38 2.45
N LEU A 133 9.74 -1.13 2.25
CA LEU A 133 9.18 -0.73 0.95
C LEU A 133 9.67 0.65 0.48
N LEU A 134 9.90 1.60 1.39
CA LEU A 134 10.41 2.93 1.06
C LEU A 134 11.94 2.95 0.87
N SER A 135 12.65 1.96 1.39
CA SER A 135 14.11 1.83 1.27
C SER A 135 14.55 1.21 -0.07
N CYS A 136 13.65 0.61 -0.84
CA CYS A 136 13.94 -0.03 -2.12
C CYS A 136 13.33 0.74 -3.32
N LEU A 137 14.15 1.17 -4.29
CA LEU A 137 13.70 2.02 -5.43
C LEU A 137 12.50 1.47 -6.24
N PRO A 138 12.43 0.17 -6.59
CA PRO A 138 11.32 -0.40 -7.37
C PRO A 138 9.96 -0.24 -6.69
N THR A 139 9.93 -0.33 -5.36
CA THR A 139 8.72 -0.30 -4.52
C THR A 139 8.40 1.11 -4.03
N ARG A 140 9.42 1.94 -3.80
CA ARG A 140 9.31 3.30 -3.23
C ARG A 140 8.41 4.24 -4.03
N ARG A 141 8.52 4.24 -5.35
CA ARG A 141 7.84 5.21 -6.24
C ARG A 141 6.34 5.32 -5.95
N TRP A 142 5.64 4.19 -5.96
CA TRP A 142 4.18 4.16 -5.93
C TRP A 142 3.66 4.31 -4.50
N ILE A 143 4.26 3.60 -3.55
CA ILE A 143 3.89 3.68 -2.13
C ILE A 143 4.17 5.07 -1.53
N ARG A 144 5.25 5.75 -1.94
CA ARG A 144 5.57 7.11 -1.48
C ARG A 144 4.47 8.10 -1.83
N GLY A 145 3.93 8.05 -3.05
CA GLY A 145 2.83 8.92 -3.47
C GLY A 145 1.62 8.76 -2.55
N LEU A 146 1.24 7.51 -2.29
CA LEU A 146 0.11 7.18 -1.41
C LEU A 146 0.33 7.65 0.03
N CYS A 147 1.51 7.40 0.62
CA CYS A 147 1.83 7.88 1.97
C CYS A 147 1.76 9.41 2.08
N LEU A 148 2.12 10.13 1.02
CA LEU A 148 2.04 11.59 1.01
C LEU A 148 0.62 12.11 0.84
N ASP A 149 -0.21 11.44 0.03
CA ASP A 149 -1.64 11.74 -0.06
C ASP A 149 -2.33 11.57 1.29
N TYR A 150 -2.01 10.47 1.98
CA TYR A 150 -2.60 10.14 3.27
C TYR A 150 -1.99 10.97 4.41
N SER A 151 -1.02 11.85 4.13
CA SER A 151 -0.30 12.61 5.16
C SER A 151 0.25 11.71 6.27
N PHE A 152 0.69 10.49 5.91
CA PHE A 152 0.96 9.40 6.84
C PHE A 152 1.92 9.83 7.96
N THR A 153 3.09 10.37 7.60
CA THR A 153 4.09 10.81 8.58
C THR A 153 3.59 11.92 9.50
N VAL A 154 2.77 12.84 8.98
CA VAL A 154 2.26 13.97 9.77
C VAL A 154 1.25 13.47 10.79
N LYS A 155 0.27 12.66 10.35
CA LYS A 155 -0.73 12.05 11.24
C LYS A 155 -0.08 11.17 12.30
N SER A 156 0.85 10.29 11.92
CA SER A 156 1.58 9.44 12.86
C SER A 156 2.42 10.23 13.88
N ARG A 157 2.89 11.43 13.56
CA ARG A 157 3.65 12.30 14.49
C ARG A 157 2.76 13.17 15.38
N LEU A 158 1.51 13.38 14.99
CA LEU A 158 0.55 14.21 15.72
C LEU A 158 -0.46 13.39 16.53
N SER A 159 -0.48 12.06 16.36
CA SER A 159 -1.24 11.13 17.20
C SER A 159 -0.79 11.17 18.67
N PRO A 160 -1.62 10.70 19.62
CA PRO A 160 -1.23 10.55 21.02
C PRO A 160 0.08 9.79 21.18
N LEU A 161 0.20 8.61 20.54
CA LEU A 161 1.42 7.81 20.53
C LEU A 161 2.62 8.56 19.92
N GLY A 162 2.42 9.30 18.82
CA GLY A 162 3.48 10.07 18.18
C GLY A 162 4.02 11.22 19.02
N LYS A 163 3.16 11.82 19.85
CA LYS A 163 3.50 12.92 20.75
C LYS A 163 4.21 12.45 22.02
N SER A 164 3.93 11.24 22.51
CA SER A 164 4.57 10.70 23.72
C SER A 164 6.03 10.28 23.51
N MET A 165 6.44 10.05 22.26
CA MET A 165 7.82 9.69 21.89
C MET A 165 8.77 10.90 21.78
N ARG A 166 8.40 12.08 22.30
CA ARG A 166 9.22 13.30 22.24
C ARG A 166 9.88 13.64 23.56
#